data_AF-A0A090VZU4-F1
#
_entry.id   AF-A0A090VZU4-F1
#
_cell.length_a   1.000
_cell.length_b   1.000
_cell.length_c   1.000
_cell.angle_alpha   90.00
_cell.angle_beta   90.00
_cell.angle_gamma   90.00
#
_symmetry.space_group_name_H-M   'P 1'
#
loop_
_entity.id
_entity.type
_entity.pdbx_description
1 polymer ?
#
loop_
_entity_poly.entity_id
_entity_poly.type
_entity_poly.pdbx_seq_one_letter_code
_entity_poly.pdbx_strand_id
1 'polypeptide(L)'
;MVLIGKFNSNLKEGMAFDIALTEAGKARFRAIFLTSLTTIAGLAPLLLEKSRQAQFLKPMAIAISFGIGYATILTLLVLPLFLAFSNSIKKNVKWLYTGNDVTKEEVERAIKEQKEENEY
;
A
#
# COMPACT_ATOMS: atom_id res chain seq x y z
N MET A 1 2.63 5.01 7.72
CA MET A 1 3.79 5.91 7.83
C MET A 1 4.45 6.27 6.50
N VAL A 2 4.66 5.38 5.51
CA VAL A 2 5.13 5.83 4.16
C VAL A 2 3.98 6.13 3.20
N LEU A 3 2.94 5.27 3.14
CA LEU A 3 1.84 5.45 2.19
C LEU A 3 0.97 6.67 2.50
N ILE A 4 0.46 6.80 3.73
CA ILE A 4 -0.36 7.95 4.14
C ILE A 4 0.46 9.24 4.06
N GLY A 5 1.74 9.21 4.43
CA GLY A 5 2.62 10.38 4.34
C GLY A 5 2.81 10.84 2.89
N LYS A 6 3.18 9.93 1.98
CA LYS A 6 3.33 10.23 0.56
C LYS A 6 2.00 10.66 -0.07
N PHE A 7 0.91 9.97 0.26
CA PHE A 7 -0.44 10.31 -0.22
C PHE A 7 -0.86 11.71 0.23
N ASN A 8 -0.72 12.03 1.51
CA ASN A 8 -1.04 13.34 2.06
C ASN A 8 -0.13 14.43 1.48
N SER A 9 1.17 14.17 1.32
CA SER A 9 2.10 15.12 0.66
C SER A 9 1.67 15.39 -0.78
N ASN A 10 1.41 14.35 -1.56
CA ASN A 10 0.96 14.46 -2.95
C ASN A 10 -0.37 15.25 -3.05
N LEU A 11 -1.33 15.01 -2.14
CA LEU A 11 -2.57 15.77 -2.08
C LEU A 11 -2.31 17.25 -1.73
N LYS A 12 -1.44 17.52 -0.75
CA LYS A 12 -1.05 18.90 -0.35
C LYS A 12 -0.31 19.64 -1.46
N GLU A 13 0.38 18.92 -2.34
CA GLU A 13 1.03 19.42 -3.55
C GLU A 13 0.05 19.67 -4.71
N GLY A 14 -1.26 19.44 -4.50
CA GLY A 14 -2.33 19.70 -5.49
C GLY A 14 -2.55 18.57 -6.50
N MET A 15 -1.97 17.39 -6.26
CA MET A 15 -2.14 16.24 -7.15
C MET A 15 -3.55 15.65 -7.03
N ALA A 16 -4.17 15.31 -8.17
CA ALA A 16 -5.49 14.66 -8.19
C ALA A 16 -5.49 13.36 -7.38
N PHE A 17 -6.60 13.07 -6.69
CA PHE A 17 -6.71 11.95 -5.75
C PHE A 17 -6.23 10.61 -6.33
N ASP A 18 -6.68 10.27 -7.53
CA ASP A 18 -6.38 8.98 -8.16
C ASP A 18 -4.88 8.87 -8.52
N ILE A 19 -4.24 9.98 -8.89
CA ILE A 19 -2.79 10.04 -9.18
C ILE A 19 -1.99 9.96 -7.88
N ALA A 20 -2.39 10.75 -6.86
CA ALA A 20 -1.76 10.74 -5.54
C ALA A 20 -1.80 9.33 -4.92
N LEU A 21 -2.94 8.65 -5.04
CA LEU A 21 -3.15 7.29 -4.57
C LEU A 21 -2.26 6.29 -5.31
N THR A 22 -2.17 6.41 -6.64
CA THR A 22 -1.34 5.53 -7.47
C THR A 22 0.15 5.70 -7.14
N GLU A 23 0.64 6.93 -6.99
CA GLU A 23 2.04 7.20 -6.64
C GLU A 23 2.40 6.72 -5.24
N ALA A 24 1.51 6.93 -4.26
CA ALA A 24 1.68 6.39 -2.91
C ALA A 24 1.65 4.84 -2.91
N GLY A 25 0.82 4.24 -3.76
CA GLY A 25 0.78 2.80 -4.02
C GLY A 25 2.08 2.26 -4.61
N LYS A 26 2.63 2.92 -5.65
CA LYS A 26 3.92 2.55 -6.28
C LYS A 26 5.08 2.56 -5.29
N ALA A 27 5.14 3.55 -4.41
CA ALA A 27 6.18 3.62 -3.37
C ALA A 27 6.12 2.39 -2.45
N ARG A 28 4.91 1.99 -2.04
CA ARG A 28 4.71 0.79 -1.21
C ARG A 28 4.97 -0.50 -1.98
N PHE A 29 4.64 -0.54 -3.27
CA PHE A 29 4.95 -1.66 -4.15
C PHE A 29 6.46 -1.92 -4.20
N ARG A 30 7.27 -0.90 -4.47
CA ARG A 30 8.74 -1.05 -4.53
C ARG A 30 9.30 -1.57 -3.21
N ALA A 31 8.82 -1.05 -2.08
CA ALA A 31 9.27 -1.49 -0.77
C ALA A 31 8.94 -2.97 -0.49
N ILE A 32 7.67 -3.38 -0.67
CA ILE A 32 7.23 -4.76 -0.41
C ILE A 32 7.90 -5.74 -1.37
N PHE A 33 8.01 -5.38 -2.65
CA PHE A 33 8.65 -6.21 -3.66
C PHE A 33 10.13 -6.44 -3.33
N LEU A 34 10.86 -5.38 -2.99
CA LEU A 34 12.27 -5.47 -2.63
C LEU A 34 12.48 -6.33 -1.38
N THR A 35 11.70 -6.12 -0.32
CA THR A 35 11.80 -6.94 0.90
C THR A 35 11.54 -8.41 0.61
N SER A 36 10.47 -8.70 -0.14
CA SER A 36 10.12 -10.08 -0.52
C SER A 36 11.24 -10.75 -1.30
N LEU A 37 11.78 -10.03 -2.29
CA LEU A 37 12.88 -10.51 -3.12
C LEU A 37 14.13 -10.78 -2.28
N THR A 38 14.49 -9.87 -1.37
CA THR A 38 15.64 -10.04 -0.47
C THR A 38 15.44 -11.23 0.45
N THR A 39 14.24 -11.48 0.98
CA THR A 39 13.97 -12.66 1.83
C THR A 39 14.13 -13.95 1.05
N ILE A 40 13.54 -14.03 -0.16
CA ILE A 40 13.65 -15.23 -1.01
C ILE A 40 15.11 -15.45 -1.42
N ALA A 41 15.84 -14.40 -1.79
CA ALA A 41 17.25 -14.47 -2.11
C ALA A 41 18.10 -14.92 -0.91
N GLY A 42 17.78 -14.47 0.31
CA GLY A 42 18.45 -14.90 1.54
C GLY A 42 18.25 -16.38 1.86
N LEU A 43 17.16 -16.98 1.40
CA LEU A 43 16.88 -18.42 1.54
C LEU A 43 17.50 -19.27 0.42
N ALA A 44 17.91 -18.66 -0.70
CA ALA A 44 18.53 -19.34 -1.83
C ALA A 44 19.76 -20.21 -1.46
N PRO A 45 20.74 -19.76 -0.65
CA PRO A 45 21.88 -20.61 -0.29
C PRO A 45 21.46 -21.86 0.49
N LEU A 46 20.46 -21.73 1.37
CA LEU A 46 19.91 -22.85 2.13
C LEU A 46 19.18 -23.87 1.25
N LEU A 47 18.59 -23.42 0.14
CA LEU A 47 17.99 -24.32 -0.86
C LEU A 47 19.03 -25.04 -1.74
N LEU A 48 20.24 -24.51 -1.88
CA LEU A 48 21.32 -25.13 -2.63
C LEU A 48 22.17 -26.09 -1.79
N GLU A 49 22.15 -25.92 -0.47
CA GLU A 49 22.88 -26.74 0.49
C GLU A 49 22.42 -28.22 0.48
N LYS A 50 23.38 -29.15 0.54
CA LYS A 50 23.14 -30.61 0.47
C LYS A 50 23.31 -31.32 1.81
N SER A 51 23.70 -30.62 2.87
CA SER A 51 23.84 -31.19 4.21
C SER A 51 22.54 -31.83 4.72
N ARG A 52 22.67 -32.85 5.57
CA ARG A 52 21.51 -33.55 6.16
C ARG A 52 20.65 -32.61 7.00
N GLN A 53 21.25 -31.64 7.69
CA GLN A 53 20.49 -30.58 8.39
C GLN A 53 19.70 -29.69 7.41
N ALA A 54 20.28 -29.30 6.27
CA ALA A 54 19.61 -28.45 5.29
C ALA A 54 18.41 -29.13 4.62
N GLN A 55 18.44 -30.45 4.45
CA GLN A 55 17.32 -31.21 3.88
C GLN A 55 16.04 -31.10 4.73
N PHE A 56 16.16 -30.97 6.06
CA PHE A 56 15.00 -30.72 6.93
C PHE A 56 14.47 -29.29 6.83
N LEU A 57 15.35 -28.30 6.57
CA LEU A 57 15.00 -26.88 6.45
C LEU A 57 14.41 -26.53 5.07
N LYS A 58 14.76 -27.30 4.04
CA LYS A 58 14.30 -27.13 2.65
C LYS A 58 12.78 -27.00 2.49
N PRO A 59 11.94 -27.93 2.99
CA PRO A 59 10.49 -27.82 2.85
C PRO A 59 9.92 -26.57 3.54
N MET A 60 10.51 -26.14 4.67
CA MET A 60 10.11 -24.91 5.35
C MET A 60 10.45 -23.66 4.53
N ALA A 61 11.67 -23.61 3.97
CA ALA A 61 12.11 -22.49 3.14
C ALA A 61 11.26 -22.33 1.86
N ILE A 62 10.87 -23.45 1.25
CA ILE A 62 9.96 -23.46 0.09
C ILE A 62 8.58 -22.91 0.49
N ALA A 63 7.99 -23.41 1.59
CA ALA A 63 6.70 -22.94 2.08
C ALA A 63 6.70 -21.43 2.39
N ILE A 64 7.74 -20.93 3.06
CA ILE A 64 7.89 -19.50 3.38
C ILE A 64 8.04 -18.67 2.10
N SER A 65 8.87 -19.10 1.15
CA SER A 65 9.10 -18.35 -0.09
C SER A 65 7.82 -18.23 -0.93
N PHE A 66 7.07 -19.33 -1.06
CA PHE A 66 5.76 -19.30 -1.72
C PHE A 66 4.73 -18.46 -0.95
N GLY A 67 4.68 -18.59 0.37
CA GLY A 67 3.79 -17.81 1.22
C GLY A 67 4.03 -16.30 1.09
N ILE A 68 5.29 -15.87 1.11
CA ILE A 68 5.69 -14.47 0.91
C ILE A 68 5.32 -14.02 -0.51
N GLY A 69 5.67 -14.79 -1.53
CA GLY A 69 5.34 -14.45 -2.92
C GLY A 69 3.84 -14.23 -3.13
N TYR A 70 3.03 -15.16 -2.63
CA TYR A 70 1.57 -15.08 -2.72
C TYR A 70 1.00 -13.92 -1.87
N ALA A 71 1.45 -13.77 -0.63
CA ALA A 71 1.04 -12.67 0.24
C ALA A 71 1.40 -11.30 -0.34
N THR A 72 2.53 -11.19 -1.04
CA THR A 72 2.94 -9.96 -1.73
C THR A 72 1.98 -9.62 -2.85
N ILE A 73 1.65 -10.58 -3.73
CA ILE A 73 0.68 -10.34 -4.81
C ILE A 73 -0.69 -9.92 -4.22
N LEU A 74 -1.18 -10.65 -3.21
CA LEU A 74 -2.44 -10.32 -2.55
C LEU A 74 -2.41 -8.92 -1.94
N THR A 75 -1.37 -8.59 -1.16
CA THR A 75 -1.27 -7.29 -0.48
C THR A 75 -1.22 -6.15 -1.49
N LEU A 76 -0.54 -6.32 -2.62
CA LEU A 76 -0.45 -5.32 -3.67
C LEU A 76 -1.78 -5.05 -4.38
N LEU A 77 -2.65 -6.06 -4.47
CA LEU A 77 -4.01 -5.90 -5.01
C LEU A 77 -4.99 -5.36 -3.96
N VAL A 78 -4.94 -5.87 -2.73
CA VAL A 78 -5.86 -5.50 -1.65
C VAL A 78 -5.65 -4.07 -1.21
N LEU A 79 -4.41 -3.58 -1.18
CA LEU A 79 -4.08 -2.22 -0.76
C LEU A 79 -4.78 -1.11 -1.57
N PRO A 80 -4.63 -1.03 -2.91
CA PRO A 80 -5.30 -0.01 -3.72
C PRO A 80 -6.82 -0.17 -3.66
N LEU A 81 -7.31 -1.42 -3.62
CA LEU A 81 -8.74 -1.71 -3.51
C LEU A 81 -9.32 -1.16 -2.20
N PHE A 82 -8.63 -1.38 -1.08
CA PHE A 82 -9.05 -0.91 0.24
C PHE A 82 -9.11 0.62 0.31
N LEU A 83 -8.13 1.31 -0.27
CA LEU A 83 -8.08 2.78 -0.31
C LEU A 83 -9.18 3.37 -1.21
N ALA A 84 -9.37 2.80 -2.41
CA ALA A 84 -10.44 3.21 -3.32
C ALA A 84 -11.83 2.97 -2.72
N PHE A 85 -12.02 1.84 -2.05
CA PHE A 85 -13.27 1.49 -1.36
C PHE A 85 -13.54 2.44 -0.19
N SER A 86 -12.54 2.69 0.65
CA SER A 86 -12.65 3.64 1.77
C SER A 86 -13.03 5.05 1.29
N ASN A 87 -12.43 5.52 0.20
CA ASN A 87 -12.77 6.81 -0.40
C ASN A 87 -14.20 6.83 -0.97
N SER A 88 -14.61 5.76 -1.65
CA SER A 88 -15.97 5.66 -2.21
C SER A 88 -17.03 5.69 -1.10
N ILE A 89 -16.80 5.02 0.03
CA ILE A 89 -17.69 5.09 1.20
C ILE A 89 -17.78 6.52 1.73
N LYS A 90 -16.64 7.20 1.95
CA LYS A 90 -16.62 8.58 2.45
C LYS A 90 -17.37 9.53 1.50
N LYS A 91 -17.17 9.39 0.18
CA LYS A 91 -17.88 10.18 -0.83
C LYS A 91 -19.40 9.96 -0.73
N ASN A 92 -19.85 8.71 -0.70
CA ASN A 92 -21.26 8.37 -0.63
C ASN A 92 -21.93 8.90 0.64
N VAL A 93 -21.27 8.77 1.80
CA VAL A 93 -21.79 9.28 3.08
C VAL A 93 -21.89 10.82 3.07
N LYS A 94 -20.86 11.51 2.55
CA LYS A 94 -20.86 12.99 2.51
C LYS A 94 -21.88 13.53 1.51
N TRP A 95 -22.07 12.87 0.37
CA TRP A 95 -23.12 13.18 -0.60
C TRP A 95 -24.52 13.03 0.02
N LEU A 96 -24.78 11.91 0.71
CA LEU A 96 -26.05 11.66 1.42
C LEU A 96 -26.37 12.74 2.47
N TYR A 97 -25.36 13.30 3.11
CA TYR A 97 -25.54 14.33 4.15
C TYR A 97 -25.63 15.75 3.58
N THR A 98 -24.96 16.03 2.46
CA THR A 98 -24.76 17.40 1.94
C THR A 98 -25.59 17.69 0.69
N GLY A 99 -26.11 16.67 -0.01
CA GLY A 99 -26.88 16.80 -1.24
C GLY A 99 -26.11 17.29 -2.48
N ASN A 100 -24.86 17.73 -2.32
CA ASN A 100 -23.97 18.20 -3.40
C ASN A 100 -22.93 17.13 -3.79
N ASP A 101 -22.53 17.12 -5.06
CA ASP A 101 -21.43 16.27 -5.55
C ASP A 101 -20.10 16.79 -4.99
N VAL A 102 -19.50 16.02 -4.10
CA VAL A 102 -18.25 16.37 -3.41
C VAL A 102 -17.09 15.70 -4.13
N THR A 103 -16.01 16.44 -4.40
CA THR A 103 -14.83 15.88 -5.05
C THR A 103 -14.08 14.92 -4.11
N LYS A 104 -13.37 13.94 -4.68
CA LYS A 104 -12.66 12.91 -3.91
C LYS A 104 -11.58 13.50 -2.99
N GLU A 105 -11.02 14.65 -3.34
CA GLU A 105 -10.02 15.35 -2.53
C GLU A 105 -10.64 16.01 -1.27
N GLU A 106 -11.87 16.51 -1.36
CA GLU A 106 -12.52 17.31 -0.30
C GLU A 106 -13.03 16.48 0.91
N VAL A 107 -13.04 15.15 0.78
CA VAL A 107 -13.34 14.24 1.89
C VAL A 107 -12.10 13.90 2.71
N GLU A 108 -10.91 14.17 2.20
CA GLU A 108 -9.67 13.80 2.85
C GLU A 108 -9.22 14.82 3.91
N ARG A 109 -8.72 14.30 5.05
CA ARG A 109 -8.32 15.13 6.19
C ARG A 109 -7.19 16.10 5.85
N ALA A 110 -6.23 15.65 5.04
CA ALA A 110 -5.05 16.45 4.70
C ALA A 110 -5.40 17.77 3.97
N ILE A 111 -6.45 17.79 3.15
CA ILE A 111 -6.92 18.98 2.44
C ILE A 111 -7.74 19.89 3.37
N LYS A 112 -8.52 19.32 4.30
CA LYS A 112 -9.25 20.10 5.31
C LYS A 112 -8.30 20.85 6.22
N GLU A 113 -7.28 20.16 6.74
CA GLU A 113 -6.24 20.74 7.59
C GLU A 113 -5.47 21.85 6.87
N GLN A 114 -5.19 21.69 5.56
CA GLN A 114 -4.47 22.70 4.77
C GLN A 114 -5.33 23.94 4.44
N LYS A 115 -6.66 23.78 4.31
CA LYS A 115 -7.58 24.91 4.18
C LYS A 115 -7.68 25.70 5.49
N GLU A 116 -7.77 25.00 6.63
CA GLU A 116 -7.78 25.61 7.95
C GLU A 116 -6.47 26.38 8.23
N GLU A 117 -5.29 25.80 7.92
CA GLU A 117 -4.00 26.51 8.06
C GLU A 117 -3.86 27.76 7.19
N ASN A 118 -4.47 27.78 6.00
CA ASN A 118 -4.44 28.95 5.11
C ASN A 118 -5.48 30.02 5.45
N GLU A 119 -6.43 29.72 6.35
CA GLU A 119 -7.45 30.66 6.84
C GLU A 119 -7.01 31.44 8.11
N TYR A 120 -5.84 31.12 8.67
CA TYR A 120 -5.19 31.83 9.79
C TYR A 120 -3.92 32.55 9.34
#